data_AF-A0AAC9JUV8-F1
#
_entry.id   AF-A0AAC9JUV8-F1
#
_cell.length_a   1.000
_cell.length_b   1.000
_cell.length_c   1.000
_cell.angle_alpha   90.00
_cell.angle_beta   90.00
_cell.angle_gamma   90.00
#
_symmetry.space_group_name_H-M   'P 1'
#
loop_
_entity.id
_entity.type
_entity.pdbx_description
1 polymer ?
#
loop_
_entity_poly.entity_id
_entity_poly.type
_entity_poly.pdbx_seq_one_letter_code
_entity_poly.pdbx_strand_id
1 'polypeptide(L)'
;MLDSAIKTLPAVDDLPVTEGAATAAGDYERVRRIIAFISERWRSQPSLDDMAAHAGLTTTQVHNLFRRWCGLSPKAFLQAITLDHARALLDASASVLETAYEVGLSGPGRLHDLFVTHEAMTPGAYKAGGAGLVMSYGFHPSPFGEAILVATDRGLAGLGFVDGGDREAALADMRRRWPRAHYVEDTSVTRPLAARIFDPAMWRADRPLKVVLIGTDFEVRVWRTLLKVPLGRATTYSQVAEHIGKPSAARAVGAAVGKNPISFVVPCHRVLGRSGALTGYHWGLTRKQAILGWEAGRAGG
;
A
#
# COMPACT_ATOMS: atom_id res chain seq x y z
N MET A 1 -12.89 -62.84 -9.97
CA MET A 1 -11.96 -62.64 -8.83
C MET A 1 -11.59 -61.17 -8.76
N LEU A 2 -12.60 -60.39 -8.45
CA LEU A 2 -12.65 -58.97 -8.11
C LEU A 2 -13.47 -58.97 -6.80
N ASP A 3 -13.15 -58.06 -5.89
CA ASP A 3 -13.61 -57.90 -4.50
C ASP A 3 -12.72 -58.51 -3.40
N SER A 4 -12.15 -57.57 -2.61
CA SER A 4 -11.92 -57.63 -1.16
C SER A 4 -10.60 -56.97 -0.78
N ALA A 5 -10.64 -55.64 -0.64
CA ALA A 5 -9.77 -54.88 0.27
C ALA A 5 -10.34 -53.46 0.51
N ILE A 6 -11.61 -53.39 0.92
CA ILE A 6 -12.20 -52.20 1.56
C ILE A 6 -12.67 -52.64 2.94
N LYS A 7 -11.94 -52.20 3.97
CA LYS A 7 -12.17 -52.21 5.45
C LYS A 7 -10.77 -52.37 6.07
N THR A 8 -10.21 -51.43 6.83
CA THR A 8 -10.81 -50.78 8.00
C THR A 8 -10.13 -49.41 8.19
N LEU A 9 -10.80 -48.33 7.79
CA LEU A 9 -10.53 -47.00 8.34
C LEU A 9 -11.26 -46.90 9.69
N PRO A 10 -10.70 -46.22 10.71
CA PRO A 10 -11.46 -45.92 11.92
C PRO A 10 -12.73 -45.15 11.53
N ALA A 11 -13.83 -45.45 12.24
CA ALA A 11 -15.09 -44.74 12.07
C ALA A 11 -14.88 -43.23 12.25
N VAL A 12 -15.62 -42.44 11.46
CA VAL A 12 -15.50 -40.97 11.37
C VAL A 12 -16.01 -40.25 12.64
N ASP A 13 -16.46 -40.97 13.66
CA ASP A 13 -17.23 -40.42 14.78
C ASP A 13 -16.46 -40.17 16.09
N ASP A 14 -15.12 -40.18 16.10
CA ASP A 14 -14.35 -39.85 17.32
C ASP A 14 -13.08 -39.00 17.06
N LEU A 15 -13.19 -37.97 16.22
CA LEU A 15 -12.25 -36.85 16.18
C LEU A 15 -12.99 -35.58 16.63
N PRO A 16 -12.42 -34.74 17.52
CA PRO A 16 -13.05 -33.47 17.89
C PRO A 16 -12.93 -32.49 16.72
N VAL A 17 -13.85 -32.59 15.75
CA VAL A 17 -13.91 -31.75 14.54
C VAL A 17 -15.11 -30.79 14.58
N THR A 18 -15.96 -30.86 15.60
CA THR A 18 -17.25 -30.16 15.62
C THR A 18 -17.23 -28.76 16.24
N GLU A 19 -16.24 -28.40 17.07
CA GLU A 19 -16.21 -27.05 17.68
C GLU A 19 -15.58 -25.98 16.76
N GLY A 20 -14.51 -26.28 16.01
CA GLY A 20 -13.79 -25.28 15.21
C GLY A 20 -14.57 -24.73 14.01
N ALA A 21 -15.29 -25.59 13.28
CA ALA A 21 -16.03 -25.21 12.08
C ALA A 21 -17.34 -24.46 12.41
N ALA A 22 -18.05 -24.88 13.45
CA ALA A 22 -19.27 -24.20 13.92
C ALA A 22 -18.96 -22.80 14.49
N THR A 23 -17.85 -22.67 15.23
CA THR A 23 -17.38 -21.38 15.74
C THR A 23 -16.94 -20.45 14.62
N ALA A 24 -16.26 -20.97 13.59
CA ALA A 24 -15.87 -20.21 12.40
C ALA A 24 -17.08 -19.74 11.55
N ALA A 25 -18.12 -20.58 11.42
CA ALA A 25 -19.35 -20.22 10.72
C ALA A 25 -20.16 -19.15 11.49
N GLY A 26 -20.25 -19.28 12.82
CA GLY A 26 -20.91 -18.28 13.68
C GLY A 26 -20.17 -16.94 13.72
N ASP A 27 -18.84 -16.98 13.71
CA ASP A 27 -18.00 -15.78 13.60
C ASP A 27 -18.17 -15.08 12.25
N TYR A 28 -18.20 -15.85 11.15
CA TYR A 28 -18.47 -15.29 9.83
C TYR A 28 -19.83 -14.59 9.78
N GLU A 29 -20.89 -15.21 10.28
CA GLU A 29 -22.23 -14.60 10.23
C GLU A 29 -22.32 -13.32 11.07
N ARG A 30 -21.68 -13.30 12.24
CA ARG A 30 -21.58 -12.09 13.07
C ARG A 30 -20.80 -10.98 12.37
N VAL A 31 -19.65 -11.30 11.75
CA VAL A 31 -18.86 -10.31 11.00
C VAL A 31 -19.61 -9.83 9.77
N ARG A 32 -20.27 -10.72 9.02
CA ARG A 32 -21.08 -10.39 7.85
C ARG A 32 -22.17 -9.38 8.21
N ARG A 33 -22.85 -9.58 9.35
CA ARG A 33 -23.85 -8.62 9.86
C ARG A 33 -23.24 -7.26 10.19
N ILE A 34 -22.09 -7.22 10.84
CA ILE A 34 -21.39 -5.96 11.14
C ILE A 34 -20.96 -5.26 9.85
N ILE A 35 -20.40 -5.98 8.87
CA ILE A 35 -20.00 -5.43 7.57
C ILE A 35 -21.21 -4.90 6.81
N ALA A 36 -22.32 -5.65 6.78
CA ALA A 36 -23.57 -5.21 6.15
C ALA A 36 -24.09 -3.94 6.82
N PHE A 37 -24.13 -3.90 8.15
CA PHE A 37 -24.55 -2.73 8.91
C PHE A 37 -23.69 -1.50 8.62
N ILE A 38 -22.36 -1.65 8.61
CA ILE A 38 -21.45 -0.55 8.26
C ILE A 38 -21.68 -0.12 6.80
N SER A 39 -21.75 -1.06 5.86
CA SER A 39 -21.93 -0.77 4.42
C SER A 39 -23.27 -0.12 4.09
N GLU A 40 -24.33 -0.40 4.86
CA GLU A 40 -25.65 0.22 4.68
C GLU A 40 -25.75 1.57 5.38
N ARG A 41 -25.09 1.74 6.53
CA ARG A 41 -25.24 2.92 7.39
C ARG A 41 -24.01 3.82 7.45
N TRP A 42 -23.00 3.61 6.62
CA TRP A 42 -21.75 4.37 6.69
C TRP A 42 -21.96 5.90 6.69
N ARG A 43 -22.98 6.39 5.97
CA ARG A 43 -23.34 7.84 5.93
C ARG A 43 -23.72 8.41 7.30
N SER A 44 -24.27 7.61 8.21
CA SER A 44 -24.58 8.08 9.56
C SER A 44 -23.39 8.01 10.51
N GLN A 45 -22.21 7.58 10.02
CA GLN A 45 -20.99 7.38 10.80
C GLN A 45 -21.23 6.60 12.10
N PRO A 46 -21.77 5.36 12.03
CA PRO A 46 -22.17 4.60 13.20
C PRO A 46 -21.00 4.38 14.15
N SER A 47 -21.28 4.48 15.45
CA SER A 47 -20.31 4.24 16.52
C SER A 47 -20.03 2.75 16.68
N LEU A 48 -18.98 2.42 17.45
CA LEU A 48 -18.71 1.03 17.81
C LEU A 48 -19.84 0.44 18.67
N ASP A 49 -20.49 1.27 19.49
CA ASP A 49 -21.65 0.87 20.30
C ASP A 49 -22.85 0.51 19.42
N ASP A 50 -23.11 1.27 18.35
CA ASP A 50 -24.17 0.97 17.39
C ASP A 50 -23.94 -0.38 16.70
N MET A 51 -22.69 -0.65 16.30
CA MET A 51 -22.29 -1.91 15.68
C MET A 51 -22.45 -3.08 16.68
N ALA A 52 -22.09 -2.87 17.94
CA ALA A 52 -22.21 -3.84 19.01
C ALA A 52 -23.67 -4.18 19.31
N ALA A 53 -24.51 -3.16 19.47
CA ALA A 53 -25.95 -3.32 19.63
C ALA A 53 -26.59 -4.07 18.44
N HIS A 54 -26.23 -3.71 17.21
CA HIS A 54 -26.77 -4.38 16.01
C HIS A 54 -26.36 -5.86 15.92
N ALA A 55 -25.13 -6.18 16.34
CA ALA A 55 -24.61 -7.55 16.29
C ALA A 55 -25.03 -8.41 17.51
N GLY A 56 -25.61 -7.81 18.54
CA GLY A 56 -25.88 -8.49 19.83
C GLY A 56 -24.59 -8.87 20.56
N LEU A 57 -23.56 -8.03 20.45
CA LEU A 57 -22.22 -8.25 21.01
C LEU A 57 -21.81 -7.05 21.88
N THR A 58 -20.78 -7.20 22.69
CA THR A 58 -20.10 -6.06 23.33
C THR A 58 -19.14 -5.37 22.35
N THR A 59 -18.80 -4.12 22.61
CA THR A 59 -17.81 -3.37 21.81
C THR A 59 -16.46 -4.07 21.72
N THR A 60 -16.00 -4.66 22.83
CA THR A 60 -14.77 -5.47 22.88
C THR A 60 -14.87 -6.71 22.00
N GLN A 61 -16.01 -7.41 22.04
CA GLN A 61 -16.25 -8.57 21.18
C GLN A 61 -16.26 -8.18 19.71
N VAL A 62 -16.96 -7.11 19.32
CA VAL A 62 -16.97 -6.58 17.96
C VAL A 62 -15.55 -6.24 17.51
N HIS A 63 -14.81 -5.46 18.32
CA HIS A 63 -13.46 -5.04 17.96
C HIS A 63 -12.52 -6.25 17.76
N ASN A 64 -12.53 -7.21 18.69
CA ASN A 64 -11.66 -8.38 18.62
C ASN A 64 -12.04 -9.33 17.48
N LEU A 65 -13.34 -9.60 17.31
CA LEU A 65 -13.86 -10.42 16.22
C LEU A 65 -13.51 -9.80 14.86
N PHE A 66 -13.76 -8.50 14.70
CA PHE A 66 -13.53 -7.78 13.45
C PHE A 66 -12.03 -7.67 13.13
N ARG A 67 -11.15 -7.45 14.13
CA ARG A 67 -9.70 -7.48 13.92
C ARG A 67 -9.20 -8.88 13.57
N ARG A 68 -9.65 -9.91 14.28
CA ARG A 68 -9.28 -11.30 14.01
C ARG A 68 -9.69 -11.73 12.61
N TRP A 69 -10.89 -11.35 12.16
CA TRP A 69 -11.43 -11.77 10.87
C TRP A 69 -10.98 -10.87 9.70
N CYS A 70 -11.08 -9.54 9.85
CA CYS A 70 -10.84 -8.58 8.76
C CYS A 70 -9.40 -8.07 8.69
N GLY A 71 -8.62 -8.22 9.77
CA GLY A 71 -7.31 -7.58 9.96
C GLY A 71 -7.38 -6.07 10.25
N LEU A 72 -8.59 -5.50 10.35
CA LEU A 72 -8.85 -4.08 10.57
C LEU A 72 -9.72 -3.89 11.81
N SER A 73 -9.73 -2.70 12.41
CA SER A 73 -10.79 -2.33 13.36
C SER A 73 -12.07 -1.93 12.60
N PRO A 74 -13.26 -2.04 13.22
CA PRO A 74 -14.50 -1.58 12.60
C PRO A 74 -14.46 -0.10 12.21
N LYS A 75 -13.84 0.74 13.04
CA LYS A 75 -13.62 2.16 12.76
C LYS A 75 -12.75 2.38 11.52
N ALA A 76 -11.65 1.63 11.38
CA ALA A 76 -10.78 1.72 10.21
C ALA A 76 -11.51 1.26 8.93
N PHE A 77 -12.41 0.28 9.04
CA PHE A 77 -13.23 -0.17 7.92
C PHE A 77 -14.26 0.89 7.49
N LEU A 78 -14.97 1.51 8.45
CA LEU A 78 -15.87 2.64 8.18
C LEU A 78 -15.12 3.83 7.55
N GLN A 79 -13.93 4.15 8.07
CA GLN A 79 -13.07 5.20 7.51
C GLN A 79 -12.66 4.90 6.06
N ALA A 80 -12.32 3.64 5.74
CA ALA A 80 -11.99 3.23 4.38
C ALA A 80 -13.16 3.41 3.42
N ILE A 81 -14.37 2.98 3.79
CA ILE A 81 -15.59 3.20 2.98
C ILE A 81 -15.86 4.68 2.79
N THR A 82 -15.75 5.46 3.87
CA THR A 82 -15.96 6.92 3.84
C THR A 82 -14.97 7.59 2.89
N LEU A 83 -13.70 7.18 2.92
CA LEU A 83 -12.66 7.71 2.05
C LEU A 83 -12.87 7.30 0.59
N ASP A 84 -13.28 6.07 0.31
CA ASP A 84 -13.65 5.60 -1.03
C ASP A 84 -14.72 6.49 -1.67
N HIS A 85 -15.81 6.76 -0.94
CA HIS A 85 -16.87 7.64 -1.41
C HIS A 85 -16.40 9.09 -1.54
N ALA A 86 -15.57 9.58 -0.61
CA ALA A 86 -15.03 10.93 -0.70
C ALA A 86 -14.16 11.11 -1.96
N ARG A 87 -13.33 10.13 -2.30
CA ARG A 87 -12.53 10.13 -3.53
C ARG A 87 -13.42 10.24 -4.76
N ALA A 88 -14.44 9.37 -4.87
CA ALA A 88 -15.36 9.36 -5.99
C ALA A 88 -16.09 10.71 -6.16
N LEU A 89 -16.51 11.35 -5.07
CA LEU A 89 -17.15 12.66 -5.09
C LEU A 89 -16.19 13.79 -5.52
N LEU A 90 -14.96 13.78 -5.00
CA LEU A 90 -13.95 14.78 -5.37
C LEU A 90 -13.53 14.63 -6.84
N ASP A 91 -13.40 13.40 -7.34
CA ASP A 91 -13.12 13.11 -8.75
C ASP A 91 -14.28 13.57 -9.65
N ALA A 92 -15.53 13.43 -9.18
CA ALA A 92 -16.73 13.98 -9.80
C ALA A 92 -16.89 15.51 -9.61
N SER A 93 -15.85 16.21 -9.16
CA SER A 93 -15.77 17.66 -8.99
C SER A 93 -16.58 18.29 -7.84
N ALA A 94 -17.08 17.51 -6.87
CA ALA A 94 -17.73 18.05 -5.66
C ALA A 94 -16.79 18.95 -4.84
N SER A 95 -17.31 19.99 -4.17
CA SER A 95 -16.47 20.83 -3.30
C SER A 95 -16.01 20.07 -2.04
N VAL A 96 -14.88 20.45 -1.43
CA VAL A 96 -14.42 19.79 -0.18
C VAL A 96 -15.47 19.88 0.93
N LEU A 97 -16.22 20.98 0.98
CA LEU A 97 -17.31 21.20 1.93
C LEU A 97 -18.46 20.23 1.70
N GLU A 98 -18.95 20.18 0.46
CA GLU A 98 -20.02 19.29 0.04
C GLU A 98 -19.64 17.82 0.23
N THR A 99 -18.45 17.43 -0.20
CA THR A 99 -17.93 16.07 0.01
C THR A 99 -17.95 15.69 1.48
N ALA A 100 -17.50 16.58 2.37
CA ALA A 100 -17.47 16.28 3.80
C ALA A 100 -18.86 15.95 4.34
N TYR A 101 -19.89 16.70 3.94
CA TYR A 101 -21.27 16.43 4.39
C TYR A 101 -21.89 15.22 3.69
N GLU A 102 -21.68 15.05 2.38
CA GLU A 102 -22.17 13.90 1.60
C GLU A 102 -21.63 12.56 2.11
N VAL A 103 -20.40 12.55 2.63
CA VAL A 103 -19.82 11.35 3.25
C VAL A 103 -20.16 11.18 4.74
N GLY A 104 -21.04 12.04 5.27
CA GLY A 104 -21.53 11.96 6.65
C GLY A 104 -20.59 12.52 7.71
N LEU A 105 -19.53 13.25 7.33
CA LEU A 105 -18.61 13.86 8.27
C LEU A 105 -19.17 15.19 8.80
N SER A 106 -18.76 15.56 10.01
CA SER A 106 -19.22 16.79 10.68
C SER A 106 -18.70 18.09 10.03
N GLY A 107 -17.83 17.99 9.01
CA GLY A 107 -17.32 19.14 8.27
C GLY A 107 -15.94 18.91 7.64
N PRO A 108 -15.39 19.93 6.94
CA PRO A 108 -14.15 19.82 6.16
C PRO A 108 -12.92 19.40 6.97
N GLY A 109 -12.84 19.77 8.24
CA GLY A 109 -11.72 19.40 9.11
C GLY A 109 -11.59 17.89 9.31
N ARG A 110 -12.72 17.18 9.45
CA ARG A 110 -12.71 15.71 9.57
C ARG A 110 -12.29 15.03 8.27
N LEU A 111 -12.73 15.57 7.14
CA LEU A 111 -12.31 15.09 5.83
C LEU A 111 -10.80 15.35 5.63
N HIS A 112 -10.30 16.49 6.08
CA HIS A 112 -8.88 16.80 6.08
C HIS A 112 -8.06 15.80 6.90
N ASP A 113 -8.44 15.54 8.15
CA ASP A 113 -7.77 14.57 9.02
C ASP A 113 -7.74 13.18 8.38
N LEU A 114 -8.87 12.77 7.78
CA LEU A 114 -9.02 11.49 7.10
C LEU A 114 -8.05 11.35 5.93
N PHE A 115 -7.99 12.36 5.05
CA PHE A 115 -7.07 12.39 3.91
C PHE A 115 -5.61 12.52 4.34
N VAL A 116 -5.26 13.33 5.33
CA VAL A 116 -3.87 13.43 5.79
C VAL A 116 -3.40 12.11 6.39
N THR A 117 -4.28 11.43 7.13
CA THR A 117 -3.95 10.14 7.77
C THR A 117 -3.76 9.02 6.75
N HIS A 118 -4.60 8.98 5.70
CA HIS A 118 -4.67 7.83 4.78
C HIS A 118 -4.05 8.11 3.40
N GLU A 119 -4.14 9.34 2.89
CA GLU A 119 -3.62 9.79 1.59
C GLU A 119 -2.34 10.64 1.68
N ALA A 120 -1.87 10.95 2.91
CA ALA A 120 -0.72 11.83 3.16
C ALA A 120 -0.83 13.25 2.55
N MET A 121 -2.03 13.67 2.16
CA MET A 121 -2.31 14.95 1.53
C MET A 121 -3.68 15.50 1.95
N THR A 122 -4.01 16.72 1.53
CA THR A 122 -5.32 17.32 1.83
C THR A 122 -6.35 16.92 0.76
N PRO A 123 -7.65 16.91 1.08
CA PRO A 123 -8.72 16.62 0.11
C PRO A 123 -8.71 17.58 -1.08
N GLY A 124 -8.38 18.86 -0.83
CA GLY A 124 -8.26 19.86 -1.89
C GLY A 124 -7.11 19.56 -2.85
N ALA A 125 -5.93 19.19 -2.33
CA ALA A 125 -4.80 18.80 -3.16
C ALA A 125 -5.08 17.51 -3.95
N TYR A 126 -5.83 16.57 -3.36
CA TYR A 126 -6.28 15.35 -4.02
C TYR A 126 -7.22 15.68 -5.18
N LYS A 127 -8.30 16.43 -4.91
CA LYS A 127 -9.27 16.89 -5.92
C LYS A 127 -8.60 17.64 -7.07
N ALA A 128 -7.56 18.40 -6.76
CA ALA A 128 -6.82 19.18 -7.73
C ALA A 128 -5.84 18.34 -8.56
N GLY A 129 -5.73 17.02 -8.35
CA GLY A 129 -4.77 16.15 -9.03
C GLY A 129 -3.32 16.58 -8.77
N GLY A 130 -3.10 17.22 -7.62
CA GLY A 130 -1.85 17.89 -7.26
C GLY A 130 -1.74 19.34 -7.72
N ALA A 131 -2.77 19.99 -8.30
CA ALA A 131 -2.66 21.43 -8.61
C ALA A 131 -2.41 22.24 -7.34
N GLY A 132 -1.36 23.06 -7.38
CA GLY A 132 -0.79 23.76 -6.22
C GLY A 132 0.39 23.05 -5.53
N LEU A 133 0.69 21.78 -5.87
CA LEU A 133 1.93 21.13 -5.49
C LEU A 133 3.04 21.51 -6.48
N VAL A 134 4.14 22.03 -5.94
CA VAL A 134 5.39 22.20 -6.71
C VAL A 134 6.25 20.97 -6.50
N MET A 135 6.61 20.32 -7.60
CA MET A 135 7.49 19.15 -7.62
C MET A 135 8.78 19.50 -8.33
N SER A 136 9.88 19.57 -7.58
CA SER A 136 11.21 19.74 -8.16
C SER A 136 11.71 18.41 -8.71
N TYR A 137 12.18 18.38 -9.94
CA TYR A 137 12.80 17.19 -10.52
C TYR A 137 14.21 17.44 -11.04
N GLY A 138 14.97 16.37 -11.23
CA GLY A 138 16.30 16.44 -11.85
C GLY A 138 16.82 15.06 -12.23
N PHE A 139 17.77 15.04 -13.17
CA PHE A 139 18.41 13.83 -13.66
C PHE A 139 19.82 13.70 -13.08
N HIS A 140 20.16 12.51 -12.58
CA HIS A 140 21.41 12.26 -11.87
C HIS A 140 22.04 10.93 -12.29
N PRO A 141 23.37 10.84 -12.37
CA PRO A 141 24.04 9.56 -12.55
C PRO A 141 23.78 8.64 -11.35
N SER A 142 23.65 7.34 -11.60
CA SER A 142 23.56 6.31 -10.57
C SER A 142 24.30 5.04 -11.01
N PRO A 143 24.58 4.11 -10.08
CA PRO A 143 25.14 2.80 -10.42
C PRO A 143 24.30 1.97 -11.40
N PHE A 144 23.05 2.36 -11.65
CA PHE A 144 22.08 1.60 -12.46
C PHE A 144 21.62 2.38 -13.71
N GLY A 145 22.44 3.32 -14.16
CA GLY A 145 22.15 4.25 -15.25
C GLY A 145 21.71 5.63 -14.75
N GLU A 146 21.26 6.48 -15.65
CA GLU A 146 20.73 7.80 -15.28
C GLU A 146 19.38 7.63 -14.57
N ALA A 147 19.19 8.35 -13.47
CA ALA A 147 18.00 8.33 -12.65
C ALA A 147 17.29 9.68 -12.67
N ILE A 148 15.96 9.67 -12.69
CA ILE A 148 15.13 10.85 -12.44
C ILE A 148 14.67 10.83 -10.99
N LEU A 149 14.85 11.95 -10.30
CA LEU A 149 14.33 12.16 -8.95
C LEU A 149 13.25 13.24 -8.99
N VAL A 150 12.21 13.06 -8.19
CA VAL A 150 11.16 14.06 -7.95
C VAL A 150 11.03 14.29 -6.45
N ALA A 151 11.05 15.54 -6.03
CA ALA A 151 11.00 15.95 -4.64
C ALA A 151 9.87 16.97 -4.42
N THR A 152 9.31 16.93 -3.22
CA THR A 152 8.48 18.00 -2.66
C THR A 152 9.21 18.64 -1.48
N ASP A 153 8.62 19.69 -0.93
CA ASP A 153 9.03 20.30 0.35
C ASP A 153 9.10 19.30 1.53
N ARG A 154 8.38 18.17 1.44
CA ARG A 154 8.33 17.13 2.49
C ARG A 154 9.33 15.99 2.28
N GLY A 155 9.91 15.83 1.08
CA GLY A 155 10.89 14.79 0.79
C GLY A 155 10.79 14.21 -0.62
N LEU A 156 11.41 13.04 -0.82
CA LEU A 156 11.44 12.36 -2.11
C LEU A 156 10.06 11.78 -2.44
N ALA A 157 9.47 12.17 -3.57
CA ALA A 157 8.15 11.76 -4.05
C ALA A 157 8.20 10.92 -5.33
N GLY A 158 9.36 10.84 -5.98
CA GLY A 158 9.56 10.01 -7.15
C GLY A 158 11.02 9.62 -7.34
N LEU A 159 11.23 8.38 -7.78
CA LEU A 159 12.51 7.91 -8.30
C LEU A 159 12.27 6.89 -9.40
N GLY A 160 12.85 7.15 -10.57
CA GLY A 160 12.82 6.29 -11.75
C GLY A 160 14.16 6.29 -12.48
N PHE A 161 14.20 5.64 -13.64
CA PHE A 161 15.40 5.56 -14.47
C PHE A 161 15.13 6.08 -15.88
N VAL A 162 16.18 6.47 -16.58
CA VAL A 162 16.14 6.88 -17.98
C VAL A 162 16.62 5.70 -18.83
N ASP A 163 15.73 5.16 -19.66
CA ASP A 163 16.02 4.09 -20.61
C ASP A 163 16.20 4.67 -22.02
N GLY A 164 17.21 4.21 -22.75
CA GLY A 164 17.48 4.66 -24.12
C GLY A 164 17.87 6.14 -24.26
N GLY A 165 18.16 6.84 -23.16
CA GLY A 165 18.42 8.28 -23.15
C GLY A 165 17.16 9.16 -23.20
N ASP A 166 15.97 8.56 -23.12
CA ASP A 166 14.70 9.29 -23.21
C ASP A 166 14.27 9.86 -21.84
N ARG A 167 14.81 11.04 -21.54
CA ARG A 167 14.49 11.79 -20.31
C ARG A 167 13.03 12.23 -20.26
N GLU A 168 12.40 12.53 -21.40
CA GLU A 168 11.00 12.97 -21.41
C GLU A 168 10.06 11.82 -21.11
N ALA A 169 10.30 10.61 -21.63
CA ALA A 169 9.53 9.42 -21.25
C ALA A 169 9.63 9.12 -19.75
N ALA A 170 10.84 9.26 -19.16
CA ALA A 170 11.04 9.12 -17.72
C ALA A 170 10.29 10.18 -16.92
N LEU A 171 10.29 11.45 -17.36
CA LEU A 171 9.52 12.53 -16.73
C LEU A 171 8.01 12.32 -16.89
N ALA A 172 7.55 11.89 -18.07
CA ALA A 172 6.16 11.57 -18.33
C ALA A 172 5.68 10.45 -17.38
N ASP A 173 6.48 9.41 -17.15
CA ASP A 173 6.22 8.36 -16.16
C ASP A 173 6.01 8.93 -14.75
N MET A 174 6.86 9.87 -14.33
CA MET A 174 6.69 10.57 -13.04
C MET A 174 5.42 11.42 -13.00
N ARG A 175 5.09 12.11 -14.10
CA ARG A 175 3.92 12.99 -14.24
C ARG A 175 2.59 12.25 -14.25
N ARG A 176 2.53 11.00 -14.75
CA ARG A 176 1.27 10.22 -14.79
C ARG A 176 0.60 10.10 -13.42
N ARG A 177 1.38 10.16 -12.34
CA ARG A 177 0.87 10.10 -10.96
C ARG A 177 0.24 11.41 -10.50
N TRP A 178 0.80 12.55 -10.91
CA TRP A 178 0.33 13.89 -10.53
C TRP A 178 0.23 14.79 -11.75
N PRO A 179 -0.71 14.50 -12.67
CA PRO A 179 -0.75 15.16 -13.98
C PRO A 179 -1.02 16.67 -13.89
N ARG A 180 -1.52 17.16 -12.74
CA ARG A 180 -1.82 18.58 -12.50
C ARG A 180 -0.83 19.26 -11.53
N ALA A 181 0.21 18.56 -11.05
CA ALA A 181 1.26 19.20 -10.27
C ALA A 181 2.17 20.06 -11.16
N HIS A 182 2.76 21.11 -10.58
CA HIS A 182 3.71 21.97 -11.28
C HIS A 182 5.12 21.39 -11.14
N TYR A 183 5.65 20.82 -12.22
CA TYR A 183 6.99 20.23 -12.25
C TYR A 183 8.02 21.26 -12.68
N VAL A 184 9.02 21.50 -11.83
CA VAL A 184 10.12 22.42 -12.09
C VAL A 184 11.42 21.62 -12.13
N GLU A 185 12.21 21.78 -13.19
CA GLU A 185 13.55 21.21 -13.18
C GLU A 185 14.42 22.01 -12.22
N ASP A 186 14.81 21.39 -11.11
CA ASP A 186 15.66 21.97 -10.10
C ASP A 186 16.63 20.91 -9.57
N THR A 187 17.78 20.84 -10.24
CA THR A 187 18.89 19.97 -9.87
C THR A 187 19.47 20.33 -8.50
N SER A 188 19.34 21.59 -8.04
CA SER A 188 19.89 22.01 -6.74
C SER A 188 19.14 21.36 -5.57
N VAL A 189 17.83 21.16 -5.72
CA VAL A 189 16.98 20.46 -4.74
C VAL A 189 17.23 18.95 -4.76
N THR A 190 17.39 18.37 -5.96
CA THR A 190 17.45 16.91 -6.12
C THR A 190 18.86 16.32 -5.97
N ARG A 191 19.93 17.10 -6.21
CA ARG A 191 21.33 16.63 -6.10
C ARG A 191 21.70 16.12 -4.70
N PRO A 192 21.38 16.81 -3.59
CA PRO A 192 21.65 16.28 -2.25
C PRO A 192 20.89 14.98 -1.94
N LEU A 193 19.70 14.81 -2.53
CA LEU A 193 18.92 13.57 -2.40
C LEU A 193 19.59 12.44 -3.19
N ALA A 194 20.00 12.69 -4.43
CA ALA A 194 20.70 11.70 -5.26
C ALA A 194 21.97 11.18 -4.57
N ALA A 195 22.78 12.08 -4.00
CA ALA A 195 23.96 11.69 -3.23
C ALA A 195 23.60 10.78 -2.04
N ARG A 196 22.60 11.16 -1.23
CA ARG A 196 22.13 10.33 -0.11
C ARG A 196 21.51 8.99 -0.52
N ILE A 197 21.03 8.85 -1.75
CA ILE A 197 20.40 7.63 -2.25
C ILE A 197 21.47 6.69 -2.82
N PHE A 198 22.33 7.20 -3.69
CA PHE A 198 23.23 6.38 -4.49
C PHE A 198 24.67 6.29 -3.95
N ASP A 199 25.06 7.15 -3.00
CA ASP A 199 26.33 7.02 -2.27
C ASP A 199 26.10 6.35 -0.90
N PRO A 200 26.49 5.08 -0.74
CA PRO A 200 26.32 4.37 0.51
C PRO A 200 27.15 4.94 1.68
N ALA A 201 28.21 5.69 1.41
CA ALA A 201 28.97 6.38 2.46
C ALA A 201 28.14 7.46 3.16
N MET A 202 27.07 7.94 2.51
CA MET A 202 26.15 8.94 3.06
C MET A 202 24.94 8.33 3.79
N TRP A 203 24.82 7.01 3.85
CA TRP A 203 23.68 6.36 4.49
C TRP A 203 23.77 6.45 6.02
N ARG A 204 22.70 6.93 6.64
CA ARG A 204 22.64 7.16 8.09
C ARG A 204 21.30 6.68 8.65
N ALA A 205 21.35 5.71 9.56
CA ALA A 205 20.14 5.15 10.19
C ALA A 205 19.42 6.16 11.11
N ASP A 206 20.17 7.03 11.78
CA ASP A 206 19.65 8.08 12.66
C ASP A 206 19.07 9.28 11.89
N ARG A 207 19.41 9.42 10.61
CA ARG A 207 18.87 10.43 9.70
C ARG A 207 18.37 9.77 8.42
N PRO A 208 17.22 9.06 8.46
CA PRO A 208 16.68 8.39 7.29
C PRO A 208 16.27 9.39 6.19
N LEU A 209 16.15 8.90 4.96
CA LEU A 209 15.61 9.67 3.86
C LEU A 209 14.10 9.84 4.07
N LYS A 210 13.60 11.09 3.99
CA LYS A 210 12.16 11.35 4.02
C LYS A 210 11.56 11.00 2.66
N VAL A 211 10.60 10.08 2.65
CA VAL A 211 9.87 9.68 1.46
C VAL A 211 8.41 10.07 1.58
N VAL A 212 7.83 10.52 0.48
CA VAL A 212 6.42 10.88 0.34
C VAL A 212 5.78 9.83 -0.55
N LEU A 213 5.09 8.88 0.09
CA LEU A 213 4.35 7.83 -0.61
C LEU A 213 2.93 8.31 -0.86
N ILE A 214 2.50 8.25 -2.12
CA ILE A 214 1.15 8.67 -2.49
C ILE A 214 0.55 7.61 -3.41
N GLY A 215 -0.59 7.09 -2.99
CA GLY A 215 -1.29 5.95 -3.59
C GLY A 215 -2.35 5.46 -2.62
N THR A 216 -3.12 4.45 -3.02
CA THR A 216 -4.17 3.87 -2.19
C THR A 216 -3.61 3.30 -0.88
N ASP A 217 -4.45 3.18 0.16
CA ASP A 217 -4.06 2.55 1.44
C ASP A 217 -3.44 1.15 1.26
N PHE A 218 -3.92 0.40 0.28
CA PHE A 218 -3.35 -0.91 -0.05
C PHE A 218 -1.93 -0.77 -0.61
N GLU A 219 -1.74 0.11 -1.60
CA GLU A 219 -0.43 0.38 -2.20
C GLU A 219 0.57 0.92 -1.18
N VAL A 220 0.17 1.91 -0.38
CA VAL A 220 1.01 2.48 0.69
C VAL A 220 1.40 1.43 1.73
N ARG A 221 0.49 0.53 2.12
CA ARG A 221 0.82 -0.58 3.04
C ARG A 221 1.82 -1.55 2.41
N VAL A 222 1.67 -1.87 1.12
CA VAL A 222 2.63 -2.70 0.38
C VAL A 222 3.99 -2.01 0.39
N TRP A 223 4.10 -0.75 -0.04
CA TRP A 223 5.38 -0.02 -0.11
C TRP A 223 6.05 0.16 1.26
N ARG A 224 5.27 0.44 2.32
CA ARG A 224 5.78 0.48 3.71
C ARG A 224 6.31 -0.88 4.17
N THR A 225 5.70 -1.97 3.70
CA THR A 225 6.19 -3.33 3.98
C THR A 225 7.50 -3.58 3.25
N LEU A 226 7.62 -3.14 1.99
CA LEU A 226 8.86 -3.27 1.22
C LEU A 226 10.03 -2.52 1.88
N LEU A 227 9.80 -1.33 2.43
CA LEU A 227 10.83 -0.56 3.15
C LEU A 227 11.46 -1.30 4.34
N LYS A 228 10.79 -2.35 4.86
CA LYS A 228 11.31 -3.19 5.95
C LYS A 228 12.19 -4.34 5.46
N VAL A 229 12.20 -4.64 4.15
CA VAL A 229 13.03 -5.71 3.58
C VAL A 229 14.49 -5.23 3.59
N PRO A 230 15.42 -5.88 4.31
CA PRO A 230 16.80 -5.41 4.43
C PRO A 230 17.57 -5.45 3.09
N LEU A 231 18.65 -4.68 3.01
CA LEU A 231 19.58 -4.75 1.87
C LEU A 231 20.19 -6.14 1.74
N GLY A 232 20.30 -6.63 0.50
CA GLY A 232 20.84 -7.96 0.21
C GLY A 232 19.90 -9.12 0.59
N ARG A 233 18.67 -8.82 1.04
CA ARG A 233 17.63 -9.81 1.31
C ARG A 233 16.53 -9.72 0.26
N ALA A 234 15.89 -10.86 0.00
CA ALA A 234 14.75 -10.95 -0.89
C ALA A 234 13.49 -11.38 -0.12
N THR A 235 12.33 -11.03 -0.67
CA THR A 235 11.01 -11.50 -0.23
C THR A 235 10.20 -11.95 -1.43
N THR A 236 9.03 -12.54 -1.22
CA THR A 236 8.12 -12.95 -2.28
C THR A 236 6.81 -12.18 -2.22
N TYR A 237 6.09 -12.11 -3.36
CA TYR A 237 4.77 -11.48 -3.39
C TYR A 237 3.79 -12.08 -2.36
N SER A 238 3.86 -13.40 -2.13
CA SER A 238 3.02 -14.08 -1.12
C SER A 238 3.42 -13.69 0.30
N GLN A 239 4.72 -13.60 0.62
CA GLN A 239 5.18 -13.16 1.93
C GLN A 239 4.78 -11.72 2.24
N VAL A 240 4.84 -10.82 1.24
CA VAL A 240 4.35 -9.45 1.39
C VAL A 240 2.83 -9.46 1.64
N ALA A 241 2.08 -10.29 0.90
CA ALA A 241 0.64 -10.44 1.07
C ALA A 241 0.27 -10.95 2.48
N GLU A 242 1.03 -11.91 3.01
CA GLU A 242 0.91 -12.40 4.39
C GLU A 242 1.19 -11.29 5.41
N HIS A 243 2.29 -10.54 5.23
CA HIS A 243 2.68 -9.45 6.15
C HIS A 243 1.64 -8.33 6.25
N ILE A 244 0.92 -8.04 5.17
CA ILE A 244 -0.16 -7.03 5.18
C ILE A 244 -1.51 -7.61 5.61
N GLY A 245 -1.57 -8.87 6.06
CA GLY A 245 -2.79 -9.54 6.53
C GLY A 245 -3.76 -9.92 5.41
N LYS A 246 -3.27 -10.09 4.18
CA LYS A 246 -4.06 -10.47 3.00
C LYS A 246 -3.39 -11.61 2.22
N PRO A 247 -3.26 -12.84 2.77
CA PRO A 247 -2.47 -13.93 2.15
C PRO A 247 -2.86 -14.30 0.71
N SER A 248 -4.14 -14.14 0.35
CA SER A 248 -4.66 -14.42 -1.00
C SER A 248 -4.40 -13.28 -2.01
N ALA A 249 -3.85 -12.14 -1.61
CA ALA A 249 -3.74 -10.94 -2.43
C ALA A 249 -2.42 -10.81 -3.21
N ALA A 250 -1.67 -11.90 -3.43
CA ALA A 250 -0.35 -11.85 -4.08
C ALA A 250 -0.34 -11.15 -5.46
N ARG A 251 -1.40 -11.32 -6.26
CA ARG A 251 -1.54 -10.63 -7.56
C ARG A 251 -1.76 -9.12 -7.38
N ALA A 252 -2.61 -8.72 -6.45
CA ALA A 252 -2.84 -7.31 -6.13
C ALA A 252 -1.57 -6.66 -5.57
N VAL A 253 -0.82 -7.37 -4.72
CA VAL A 253 0.51 -6.96 -4.26
C VAL A 253 1.44 -6.75 -5.46
N GLY A 254 1.47 -7.68 -6.43
CA GLY A 254 2.26 -7.51 -7.65
C GLY A 254 1.95 -6.23 -8.42
N ALA A 255 0.65 -5.89 -8.56
CA ALA A 255 0.24 -4.63 -9.18
C ALA A 255 0.71 -3.41 -8.37
N ALA A 256 0.57 -3.43 -7.04
CA ALA A 256 1.04 -2.36 -6.16
C ALA A 256 2.57 -2.20 -6.20
N VAL A 257 3.32 -3.31 -6.21
CA VAL A 257 4.78 -3.32 -6.37
C VAL A 257 5.20 -2.68 -7.69
N GLY A 258 4.49 -2.99 -8.78
CA GLY A 258 4.74 -2.40 -10.10
C GLY A 258 4.48 -0.89 -10.17
N LYS A 259 3.51 -0.39 -9.39
CA LYS A 259 3.20 1.05 -9.28
C LYS A 259 4.11 1.83 -8.34
N ASN A 260 5.16 1.21 -7.79
CA ASN A 260 6.05 1.87 -6.83
C ASN A 260 6.61 3.19 -7.39
N PRO A 261 6.29 4.35 -6.77
CA PRO A 261 6.70 5.66 -7.27
C PRO A 261 8.19 5.96 -7.05
N ILE A 262 8.85 5.25 -6.14
CA ILE A 262 10.20 5.56 -5.67
C ILE A 262 11.05 4.30 -5.79
N SER A 263 11.39 3.93 -7.03
CA SER A 263 12.20 2.75 -7.33
C SER A 263 13.53 2.80 -6.58
N PHE A 264 14.13 1.64 -6.35
CA PHE A 264 15.37 1.46 -5.55
C PHE A 264 15.23 1.80 -4.05
N VAL A 265 14.77 3.00 -3.69
CA VAL A 265 14.58 3.42 -2.28
C VAL A 265 13.46 2.62 -1.61
N VAL A 266 12.29 2.54 -2.25
CA VAL A 266 11.30 1.51 -1.90
C VAL A 266 11.73 0.26 -2.68
N PRO A 267 12.20 -0.80 -2.01
CA PRO A 267 12.98 -1.85 -2.66
C PRO A 267 12.11 -2.90 -3.35
N CYS A 268 11.33 -2.48 -4.36
CA CYS A 268 10.48 -3.37 -5.16
C CYS A 268 11.28 -4.42 -5.95
N HIS A 269 12.56 -4.17 -6.23
CA HIS A 269 13.47 -5.12 -6.86
C HIS A 269 13.79 -6.33 -5.96
N ARG A 270 13.59 -6.23 -4.63
CA ARG A 270 13.77 -7.35 -3.69
C ARG A 270 12.60 -8.34 -3.67
N VAL A 271 11.52 -8.07 -4.41
CA VAL A 271 10.32 -8.94 -4.47
C VAL A 271 10.43 -9.95 -5.62
N LEU A 272 10.37 -11.23 -5.30
CA LEU A 272 10.54 -12.34 -6.23
C LEU A 272 9.25 -13.18 -6.38
N GLY A 273 9.22 -14.02 -7.41
CA GLY A 273 8.21 -15.07 -7.53
C GLY A 273 8.35 -16.12 -6.41
N ARG A 274 7.31 -16.92 -6.17
CA ARG A 274 7.29 -17.95 -5.12
C ARG A 274 8.45 -18.96 -5.23
N SER A 275 8.89 -19.27 -6.45
CA SER A 275 10.02 -20.15 -6.73
C SER A 275 11.40 -19.50 -6.56
N GLY A 276 11.46 -18.22 -6.17
CA GLY A 276 12.68 -17.42 -6.22
C GLY A 276 12.98 -16.83 -7.59
N ALA A 277 12.15 -17.10 -8.61
CA ALA A 277 12.34 -16.55 -9.95
C ALA A 277 12.21 -15.02 -9.96
N LEU A 278 13.09 -14.38 -10.74
CA LEU A 278 12.98 -12.97 -11.07
C LEU A 278 11.79 -12.77 -12.00
N THR A 279 10.79 -12.05 -11.50
CA THR A 279 9.57 -11.75 -12.23
C THR A 279 9.30 -10.27 -12.11
N GLY A 280 8.90 -9.64 -13.21
CA GLY A 280 8.43 -8.24 -13.28
C GLY A 280 9.39 -7.19 -12.70
N TYR A 281 9.72 -6.18 -13.47
CA TYR A 281 10.27 -4.94 -12.94
C TYR A 281 9.87 -3.81 -13.86
N HIS A 282 9.34 -2.72 -13.29
CA HIS A 282 8.90 -1.56 -14.07
C HIS A 282 10.00 -1.06 -15.01
N TRP A 283 11.25 -1.09 -14.54
CA TRP A 283 12.44 -0.67 -15.29
C TRP A 283 13.24 -1.85 -15.87
N GLY A 284 12.60 -2.97 -16.17
CA GLY A 284 13.22 -4.12 -16.85
C GLY A 284 14.03 -5.09 -15.96
N LEU A 285 14.02 -6.37 -16.34
CA LEU A 285 14.64 -7.44 -15.53
C LEU A 285 16.16 -7.30 -15.40
N THR A 286 16.86 -6.81 -16.43
CA THR A 286 18.31 -6.60 -16.41
C THR A 286 18.71 -5.64 -15.29
N ARG A 287 17.97 -4.53 -15.11
CA ARG A 287 18.23 -3.57 -14.02
C ARG A 287 17.94 -4.18 -12.65
N LYS A 288 16.86 -4.95 -12.52
CA LYS A 288 16.54 -5.69 -11.28
C LYS A 288 17.68 -6.62 -10.88
N GLN A 289 18.25 -7.36 -11.84
CA GLN A 289 19.41 -8.22 -11.63
C GLN A 289 20.65 -7.42 -11.20
N ALA A 290 20.94 -6.31 -11.89
CA ALA A 290 22.07 -5.46 -11.56
C ALA A 290 21.99 -4.90 -10.13
N ILE A 291 20.81 -4.42 -9.71
CA ILE A 291 20.60 -3.92 -8.35
C ILE A 291 20.79 -5.04 -7.31
N LEU A 292 20.19 -6.21 -7.52
CA LEU A 292 20.33 -7.34 -6.60
C LEU A 292 21.79 -7.83 -6.50
N GLY A 293 22.50 -7.91 -7.62
CA GLY A 293 23.92 -8.27 -7.63
C GLY A 293 24.79 -7.23 -6.91
N TRP A 294 24.52 -5.95 -7.14
CA TRP A 294 25.21 -4.86 -6.43
C TRP A 294 24.95 -4.91 -4.92
N GLU A 295 23.72 -5.15 -4.49
CA GLU A 295 23.41 -5.32 -3.06
C GLU A 295 24.10 -6.54 -2.44
N ALA A 296 24.15 -7.67 -3.16
CA ALA A 296 24.83 -8.88 -2.69
C ALA A 296 26.32 -8.62 -2.44
N GLY A 297 26.99 -7.92 -3.37
CA GLY A 297 28.41 -7.54 -3.21
C GLY A 297 28.67 -6.60 -2.03
N ARG A 298 27.65 -5.85 -1.56
CA ARG A 298 27.76 -4.95 -0.41
C ARG A 298 27.36 -5.57 0.92
N ALA A 299 26.50 -6.59 0.90
CA ALA A 299 26.06 -7.29 2.10
C ALA A 299 27.05 -8.39 2.53
N GLY A 300 27.88 -8.87 1.61
CA GLY A 300 28.88 -9.92 1.85
C GLY A 300 30.29 -9.43 2.20
N GLY A 301 30.50 -8.11 2.29
CA GLY A 301 31.74 -7.49 2.79
C GLY A 301 31.51 -6.78 4.10
#